data_AF-A0AA41E7Z6-F1
#
_entry.id   AF-A0AA41E7Z6-F1
#
_cell.length_a   1.000
_cell.length_b   1.000
_cell.length_c   1.000
_cell.angle_alpha   90.00
_cell.angle_beta   90.00
_cell.angle_gamma   90.00
#
_symmetry.space_group_name_H-M   'P 1'
#
loop_
_entity.id
_entity.type
_entity.pdbx_description
1 polymer ?
#
loop_
_entity_poly.entity_id
_entity_poly.type
_entity_poly.pdbx_seq_one_letter_code
_entity_poly.pdbx_strand_id
1 'polypeptide(L)'
;MAATIDEENRHASWQGAAVTNAHLLEMDAVLSAAGFFDFLGDVDCDRALASRDAEPFDARWMAAFDEIDGEPGAALDKRAVDALREKAFRLAFRASGNADIAACVSDDIELIARSRSLGRTDGWPTEVLWDAYRNGRFPC
;
A
#
# COMPACT_ATOMS: atom_id res chain seq x y z
N MET A 1 18.26 33.63 17.01
CA MET A 1 18.08 32.63 15.94
C MET A 1 17.29 31.48 16.53
N ALA A 2 16.00 31.41 16.21
CA ALA A 2 15.16 30.27 16.53
C ALA A 2 14.47 29.91 15.22
N ALA A 3 14.80 28.73 14.69
CA ALA A 3 14.18 28.21 13.48
C ALA A 3 12.75 27.80 13.84
N THR A 4 11.78 28.48 13.25
CA THR A 4 10.39 28.05 13.21
C THR A 4 10.35 26.73 12.46
N ILE A 5 9.95 25.68 13.16
CA ILE A 5 9.61 24.38 12.59
C ILE A 5 8.37 24.60 11.72
N ASP A 6 8.58 24.56 10.41
CA ASP A 6 7.51 24.53 9.42
C ASP A 6 6.96 23.09 9.42
N GLU A 7 5.88 22.92 10.20
CA GLU A 7 5.09 21.70 10.30
C GLU A 7 3.86 21.83 9.40
N GLU A 8 4.06 22.36 8.19
CA GLU A 8 3.03 22.46 7.18
C GLU A 8 3.53 21.78 5.90
N ASN A 9 2.71 20.85 5.40
CA ASN A 9 2.76 20.37 4.02
C ASN A 9 3.74 19.22 3.68
N ARG A 10 3.40 17.99 4.09
CA ARG A 10 3.81 16.76 3.37
C ARG A 10 2.67 16.19 2.53
N HIS A 11 1.80 17.03 1.97
CA HIS A 11 0.96 16.59 0.85
C HIS A 11 1.90 16.25 -0.30
N ALA A 12 1.80 15.02 -0.79
CA ALA A 12 2.62 14.57 -1.90
C ALA A 12 2.42 15.50 -3.10
N SER A 13 3.47 16.27 -3.44
CA SER A 13 3.49 17.19 -4.57
C SER A 13 3.68 16.39 -5.85
N TRP A 14 2.60 15.79 -6.35
CA TRP A 14 2.53 15.16 -7.66
C TRP A 14 2.42 16.23 -8.76
N GLN A 15 3.55 16.81 -9.17
CA GLN A 15 3.55 17.84 -10.22
C GLN A 15 3.25 17.22 -11.59
N GLY A 16 2.03 17.44 -12.11
CA GLY A 16 1.68 17.19 -13.51
C GLY A 16 0.20 16.91 -13.81
N ALA A 17 -0.56 16.42 -12.83
CA ALA A 17 -2.02 16.35 -12.83
C ALA A 17 -2.46 16.22 -11.37
N ALA A 18 -3.43 17.00 -10.91
CA ALA A 18 -3.94 16.83 -9.56
C ALA A 18 -4.56 15.43 -9.44
N VAL A 19 -4.02 14.57 -8.56
CA VAL A 19 -4.66 13.32 -8.19
C VAL A 19 -6.02 13.67 -7.61
N THR A 20 -7.09 13.40 -8.35
CA THR A 20 -8.47 13.74 -7.96
C THR A 20 -9.21 12.57 -7.31
N ASN A 21 -8.61 11.38 -7.32
CA ASN A 21 -9.23 10.21 -6.71
C ASN A 21 -9.14 10.30 -5.18
N ALA A 22 -10.29 10.51 -4.54
CA ALA A 22 -10.37 10.67 -3.09
C ALA A 22 -9.81 9.47 -2.31
N HIS A 23 -9.96 8.25 -2.84
CA HIS A 23 -9.43 7.05 -2.19
C HIS A 23 -7.90 7.00 -2.22
N LEU A 24 -7.27 7.42 -3.32
CA LEU A 24 -5.81 7.47 -3.42
C LEU A 24 -5.22 8.55 -2.49
N LEU A 25 -5.89 9.69 -2.38
CA LEU A 25 -5.51 10.75 -1.43
C LEU A 25 -5.64 10.28 0.03
N GLU A 26 -6.71 9.55 0.36
CA GLU A 26 -6.90 8.95 1.67
C GLU A 26 -5.79 7.94 1.99
N MET A 27 -5.47 7.04 1.04
CA MET A 27 -4.37 6.09 1.21
C MET A 27 -3.03 6.80 1.42
N ASP A 28 -2.74 7.84 0.63
CA ASP A 28 -1.52 8.63 0.77
C ASP A 28 -1.39 9.23 2.18
N ALA A 29 -2.49 9.78 2.71
CA ALA A 29 -2.52 10.35 4.05
C ALA A 29 -2.30 9.28 5.13
N VAL A 30 -2.95 8.12 5.01
CA VAL A 30 -2.78 7.00 5.96
C VAL A 30 -1.34 6.49 5.95
N LEU A 31 -0.76 6.23 4.77
CA LEU A 31 0.62 5.75 4.64
C LEU A 31 1.66 6.78 5.11
N SER A 32 1.30 8.06 5.14
CA SER A 32 2.17 9.15 5.60
C SER A 32 2.12 9.35 7.12
N ALA A 33 1.23 8.64 7.83
CA ALA A 33 1.20 8.66 9.28
C ALA A 33 2.56 8.17 9.85
N ALA A 34 3.06 8.88 10.86
CA ALA A 34 4.32 8.53 11.49
C ALA A 34 4.26 7.11 12.05
N GLY A 35 5.27 6.29 11.72
CA GLY A 35 5.39 4.92 12.21
C GLY A 35 4.36 3.94 11.65
N PHE A 36 3.65 4.28 10.57
CA PHE A 36 2.58 3.42 10.02
C PHE A 36 3.03 1.97 9.79
N PHE A 37 4.27 1.76 9.36
CA PHE A 37 4.85 0.43 9.09
C PHE A 37 5.77 -0.11 10.20
N ASP A 38 5.85 0.54 11.37
CA ASP A 38 6.81 0.16 12.42
C ASP A 38 6.61 -1.29 12.91
N PHE A 39 5.38 -1.81 12.84
CA PHE A 39 5.05 -3.20 13.15
C PHE A 39 5.84 -4.22 12.31
N LEU A 40 6.35 -3.83 11.14
CA LEU A 40 7.17 -4.71 10.30
C LEU A 40 8.54 -5.02 10.92
N GLY A 41 9.02 -4.20 11.87
CA GLY A 41 10.27 -4.44 12.58
C GLY A 41 10.25 -5.71 13.45
N ASP A 42 9.05 -6.17 13.83
CA ASP A 42 8.85 -7.36 14.66
C ASP A 42 8.44 -8.61 13.84
N VAL A 43 8.33 -8.49 12.51
CA VAL A 43 7.88 -9.60 11.64
C VAL A 43 9.02 -10.60 11.44
N ASP A 44 8.73 -11.88 11.73
CA ASP A 44 9.54 -13.01 11.28
C ASP A 44 9.41 -13.13 9.75
N CYS A 45 10.36 -12.54 9.03
CA CYS A 45 10.29 -12.36 7.58
C CYS A 45 10.20 -13.70 6.84
N ASP A 46 11.02 -14.68 7.20
CA ASP A 46 11.06 -15.98 6.52
C ASP A 46 9.73 -16.72 6.70
N ARG A 47 9.19 -16.71 7.93
CA ARG A 47 7.90 -17.33 8.22
C ARG A 47 6.74 -16.61 7.54
N ALA A 48 6.76 -15.28 7.52
CA ALA A 48 5.72 -14.47 6.89
C ALA A 48 5.67 -14.70 5.38
N LEU A 49 6.82 -14.67 4.71
CA LEU A 49 6.92 -14.95 3.28
C LEU A 49 6.45 -16.38 2.95
N ALA A 50 6.89 -17.38 3.72
CA ALA A 50 6.45 -18.76 3.54
C ALA A 50 4.93 -18.95 3.77
N SER A 51 4.32 -18.18 4.67
CA SER A 51 2.86 -18.22 4.89
C SER A 51 2.10 -17.57 3.74
N ARG A 52 2.66 -16.48 3.20
CA ARG A 52 2.08 -15.74 2.06
C ARG A 52 2.04 -16.58 0.78
N ASP A 53 3.08 -17.36 0.54
CA ASP A 53 3.18 -18.27 -0.60
C ASP A 53 2.39 -19.59 -0.38
N ALA A 54 1.72 -19.73 0.77
CA ALA A 54 0.89 -20.88 1.08
C ALA A 54 -0.60 -20.61 0.85
N GLU A 55 -1.33 -21.69 0.58
CA GLU A 55 -2.79 -21.65 0.53
C GLU A 55 -3.38 -21.39 1.93
N PRO A 56 -4.46 -20.59 2.04
CA PRO A 56 -5.27 -20.04 0.95
C PRO A 56 -4.86 -18.61 0.54
N PHE A 57 -3.73 -18.08 1.03
CA PHE A 57 -3.39 -16.67 0.81
C PHE A 57 -3.01 -16.43 -0.65
N ASP A 58 -2.08 -17.23 -1.18
CA ASP A 58 -1.59 -17.10 -2.57
C ASP A 58 -2.75 -17.09 -3.59
N ALA A 59 -3.63 -18.09 -3.54
CA ALA A 59 -4.77 -18.16 -4.45
C ALA A 59 -5.72 -16.96 -4.34
N ARG A 60 -5.92 -16.40 -3.14
CA ARG A 60 -6.78 -15.22 -2.96
C ARG A 60 -6.13 -13.95 -3.46
N TRP A 61 -4.83 -13.81 -3.25
CA TRP A 61 -4.06 -12.69 -3.78
C TRP A 61 -4.10 -12.71 -5.30
N MET A 62 -3.81 -13.87 -5.91
CA MET A 62 -3.86 -14.06 -7.37
C MET A 62 -5.25 -13.81 -7.94
N ALA A 63 -6.31 -14.33 -7.31
CA ALA A 63 -7.68 -14.09 -7.76
C ALA A 63 -8.06 -12.60 -7.73
N ALA A 64 -7.67 -11.87 -6.68
CA ALA A 64 -7.92 -10.44 -6.58
C ALA A 64 -7.10 -9.63 -7.60
N PHE A 65 -5.86 -10.05 -7.89
CA PHE A 65 -5.03 -9.46 -8.93
C PHE A 65 -5.67 -9.64 -10.31
N ASP A 66 -6.04 -10.87 -10.67
CA ASP A 66 -6.65 -11.20 -11.96
C ASP A 66 -7.98 -10.43 -12.17
N GLU A 67 -8.79 -10.29 -11.11
CA GLU A 67 -10.04 -9.52 -11.16
C GLU A 67 -9.79 -8.04 -11.51
N ILE A 68 -8.69 -7.45 -11.02
CA ILE A 68 -8.36 -6.04 -11.24
C ILE A 68 -7.60 -5.83 -12.56
N ASP A 69 -6.81 -6.80 -13.00
CA ASP A 69 -6.06 -6.73 -14.25
C ASP A 69 -6.92 -6.98 -15.49
N GLY A 70 -7.97 -7.80 -15.34
CA GLY A 70 -8.93 -8.10 -16.41
C GLY A 70 -9.89 -6.96 -16.78
N GLU A 71 -9.95 -5.87 -16.00
CA GLU A 71 -10.91 -4.76 -16.17
C GLU A 71 -10.48 -3.77 -17.27
N PRO A 72 -11.11 -3.80 -18.46
CA PRO A 72 -10.73 -2.95 -19.56
C PRO A 72 -11.33 -1.54 -19.39
N GLY A 73 -10.50 -0.50 -19.54
CA GLY A 73 -11.00 0.87 -19.75
C GLY A 73 -11.17 1.72 -18.49
N ALA A 74 -10.74 1.26 -17.32
CA ALA A 74 -10.60 2.15 -16.18
C ALA A 74 -9.41 3.09 -16.37
N ALA A 75 -9.66 4.40 -16.33
CA ALA A 75 -8.60 5.40 -16.30
C ALA A 75 -7.90 5.35 -14.94
N LEU A 76 -6.96 4.41 -14.79
CA LEU A 76 -6.07 4.34 -13.64
C LEU A 76 -5.13 5.54 -13.67
N ASP A 77 -5.09 6.30 -12.56
CA ASP A 77 -4.05 7.28 -12.34
C ASP A 77 -2.75 6.54 -11.99
N LYS A 78 -2.10 6.00 -13.02
CA LYS A 78 -0.90 5.18 -12.90
C LYS A 78 0.20 5.91 -12.11
N ARG A 79 0.32 7.23 -12.28
CA ARG A 79 1.31 8.03 -11.55
C ARG A 79 1.02 8.04 -10.06
N ALA A 80 -0.24 8.23 -9.66
CA ALA A 80 -0.65 8.18 -8.26
C ALA A 80 -0.53 6.79 -7.64
N VAL A 81 -0.70 5.72 -8.42
CA VAL A 81 -0.45 4.36 -7.95
C VAL A 81 1.04 4.08 -7.78
N ASP A 82 1.87 4.37 -8.79
CA ASP A 82 3.33 4.17 -8.75
C ASP A 82 3.99 4.95 -7.59
N ALA A 83 3.52 6.16 -7.37
CA ALA A 83 3.74 6.99 -6.20
C ALA A 83 3.53 6.30 -4.85
N LEU A 84 2.35 5.70 -4.65
CA LEU A 84 1.99 4.99 -3.43
C LEU A 84 2.85 3.75 -3.24
N ARG A 85 3.12 3.01 -4.32
CA ARG A 85 4.02 1.84 -4.33
C ARG A 85 5.43 2.21 -3.88
N GLU A 86 6.02 3.24 -4.49
CA GLU A 86 7.36 3.71 -4.15
C GLU A 86 7.45 4.16 -2.68
N LYS A 87 6.42 4.87 -2.20
CA LYS A 87 6.32 5.26 -0.79
C LYS A 87 6.26 4.03 0.12
N ALA A 88 5.35 3.11 -0.17
CA ALA A 88 5.13 1.91 0.62
C ALA A 88 6.39 1.05 0.70
N PHE A 89 7.03 0.79 -0.44
CA PHE A 89 8.30 0.06 -0.51
C PHE A 89 9.37 0.69 0.40
N ARG A 90 9.60 2.01 0.26
CA ARG A 90 10.66 2.70 1.03
C ARG A 90 10.41 2.68 2.53
N LEU A 91 9.16 2.92 2.94
CA LEU A 91 8.80 2.93 4.36
C LEU A 91 8.85 1.52 4.95
N ALA A 92 8.32 0.53 4.24
CA ALA A 92 8.36 -0.86 4.66
C ALA A 92 9.80 -1.38 4.76
N PHE A 93 10.64 -1.11 3.76
CA PHE A 93 12.05 -1.51 3.78
C PHE A 93 12.81 -0.88 4.95
N ARG A 94 12.53 0.41 5.25
CA ARG A 94 13.11 1.08 6.42
C ARG A 94 12.71 0.39 7.73
N ALA A 95 11.47 -0.08 7.85
CA ALA A 95 10.96 -0.69 9.07
C ALA A 95 11.40 -2.15 9.24
N SER A 96 11.31 -2.97 8.18
CA SER A 96 11.62 -4.40 8.23
C SER A 96 13.11 -4.73 8.05
N GLY A 97 13.85 -3.86 7.33
CA GLY A 97 15.19 -4.20 6.83
C GLY A 97 15.21 -5.32 5.78
N ASN A 98 14.04 -5.75 5.29
CA ASN A 98 13.89 -6.88 4.37
C ASN A 98 13.22 -6.42 3.06
N ALA A 99 13.93 -6.60 1.95
CA ALA A 99 13.48 -6.15 0.62
C ALA A 99 12.30 -6.97 0.07
N ASP A 100 12.21 -8.26 0.40
CA ASP A 100 11.13 -9.14 -0.06
C ASP A 100 9.81 -8.79 0.65
N ILE A 101 9.87 -8.51 1.96
CA ILE A 101 8.74 -7.94 2.70
C ILE A 101 8.32 -6.59 2.09
N ALA A 102 9.27 -5.71 1.80
CA ALA A 102 8.97 -4.41 1.20
C ALA A 102 8.36 -4.53 -0.21
N ALA A 103 8.78 -5.51 -1.00
CA ALA A 103 8.19 -5.83 -2.30
C ALA A 103 6.74 -6.31 -2.15
N CYS A 104 6.48 -7.24 -1.22
CA CYS A 104 5.11 -7.69 -0.93
C CYS A 104 4.21 -6.51 -0.52
N VAL A 105 4.68 -5.64 0.39
CA VAL A 105 3.93 -4.45 0.80
C VAL A 105 3.67 -3.52 -0.39
N SER A 106 4.65 -3.29 -1.25
CA SER A 106 4.49 -2.47 -2.46
C SER A 106 3.41 -3.02 -3.39
N ASP A 107 3.41 -4.33 -3.63
CA ASP A 107 2.46 -5.00 -4.52
C ASP A 107 1.05 -5.04 -3.91
N ASP A 108 0.93 -5.26 -2.60
CA ASP A 108 -0.35 -5.16 -1.88
C ASP A 108 -0.93 -3.75 -1.96
N ILE A 109 -0.10 -2.71 -1.77
CA ILE A 109 -0.54 -1.32 -1.90
C ILE A 109 -0.96 -0.99 -3.34
N GLU A 110 -0.28 -1.53 -4.36
CA GLU A 110 -0.75 -1.42 -5.76
C GLU A 110 -2.16 -2.01 -5.90
N LEU A 111 -2.35 -3.25 -5.45
CA LEU A 111 -3.59 -3.98 -5.61
C LEU A 111 -4.76 -3.25 -4.92
N ILE A 112 -4.54 -2.78 -3.69
CA ILE A 112 -5.51 -1.98 -2.94
C ILE A 112 -5.79 -0.67 -3.65
N ALA A 113 -4.76 0.05 -4.10
CA ALA A 113 -4.92 1.35 -4.76
C ALA A 113 -5.70 1.23 -6.07
N ARG A 114 -5.41 0.19 -6.87
CA ARG A 114 -6.16 -0.10 -8.10
C ARG A 114 -7.61 -0.46 -7.77
N SER A 115 -7.86 -1.35 -6.81
CA SER A 115 -9.21 -1.74 -6.38
C SER A 115 -10.05 -0.53 -5.94
N ARG A 116 -9.51 0.29 -5.02
CA ARG A 116 -10.20 1.47 -4.52
C ARG A 116 -10.36 2.56 -5.58
N SER A 117 -9.44 2.66 -6.55
CA SER A 117 -9.58 3.58 -7.69
C SER A 117 -10.77 3.24 -8.59
N LEU A 118 -11.15 1.97 -8.65
CA LEU A 118 -12.35 1.49 -9.34
C LEU A 118 -13.63 1.65 -8.50
N GLY A 119 -13.54 2.23 -7.29
CA GLY A 119 -14.65 2.33 -6.34
C GLY A 119 -14.95 1.04 -5.58
N ARG A 120 -14.15 -0.02 -5.75
CA ARG A 120 -14.29 -1.29 -5.03
C ARG A 120 -13.62 -1.17 -3.68
N THR A 121 -14.43 -1.00 -2.63
CA THR A 121 -13.95 -0.73 -1.26
C THR A 121 -14.41 -1.77 -0.25
N ASP A 122 -15.09 -2.80 -0.72
CA ASP A 122 -15.66 -3.93 0.03
C ASP A 122 -15.16 -5.29 -0.49
N GLY A 123 -14.17 -5.29 -1.40
CA GLY A 123 -13.53 -6.50 -1.91
C GLY A 123 -12.38 -6.99 -1.04
N TRP A 124 -11.87 -8.19 -1.37
CA TRP A 124 -10.77 -8.85 -0.66
C TRP A 124 -9.53 -7.96 -0.43
N PRO A 125 -9.05 -7.14 -1.39
CA PRO A 125 -7.94 -6.21 -1.14
C PRO A 125 -8.22 -5.25 0.02
N THR A 126 -9.45 -4.77 0.17
CA THR A 126 -9.79 -3.84 1.26
C THR A 126 -10.01 -4.58 2.58
N GLU A 127 -10.79 -5.67 2.55
CA GLU A 127 -11.17 -6.39 3.78
C GLU A 127 -10.03 -7.19 4.40
N VAL A 128 -9.04 -7.62 3.61
CA VAL A 128 -7.94 -8.45 4.08
C VAL A 128 -6.62 -7.67 4.11
N LEU A 129 -6.17 -7.14 2.97
CA LEU A 129 -4.87 -6.47 2.92
C LEU A 129 -4.91 -5.12 3.62
N TRP A 130 -5.82 -4.23 3.20
CA TRP A 130 -5.90 -2.88 3.76
C TRP A 130 -6.30 -2.88 5.24
N ASP A 131 -7.20 -3.77 5.64
CA ASP A 131 -7.52 -3.97 7.05
C ASP A 131 -6.31 -4.45 7.86
N ALA A 132 -5.54 -5.44 7.38
CA ALA A 132 -4.35 -5.90 8.08
C ALA A 132 -3.37 -4.76 8.35
N TYR A 133 -3.04 -3.96 7.34
CA TYR A 133 -2.12 -2.83 7.49
C TYR A 133 -2.64 -1.74 8.43
N ARG A 134 -3.92 -1.36 8.31
CA ARG A 134 -4.52 -0.39 9.25
C ARG A 134 -4.54 -0.88 10.69
N ASN A 135 -4.51 -2.19 10.90
CA ASN A 135 -4.43 -2.83 12.21
C ASN A 135 -2.98 -3.22 12.60
N GLY A 136 -1.96 -2.73 11.88
CA GLY A 136 -0.56 -2.96 12.23
C GLY A 136 -0.10 -4.41 12.08
N ARG A 137 -0.59 -5.10 11.05
CA ARG A 137 -0.24 -6.50 10.75
C ARG A 137 0.23 -6.65 9.32
N PHE A 138 1.21 -7.54 9.11
CA PHE A 138 1.59 -7.99 7.78
C PHE A 138 0.61 -9.09 7.33
N PRO A 139 -0.04 -8.96 6.16
CA PRO A 139 -0.94 -9.97 5.63
C PRO A 139 -0.14 -11.16 5.08
N CYS A 140 -0.37 -12.34 5.63
CA CYS A 140 0.20 -13.62 5.20
C CYS A 140 -0.63 -14.79 5.74
#